data_AF-A0A6C0UCF0-F1
#
_entry.id   AF-A0A6C0UCF0-F1
#
_cell.length_a   1.000
_cell.length_b   1.000
_cell.length_c   1.000
_cell.angle_alpha   90.00
_cell.angle_beta   90.00
_cell.angle_gamma   90.00
#
_symmetry.space_group_name_H-M   'P 1'
#
loop_
_entity.id
_entity.type
_entity.pdbx_description
1 polymer ?
#
loop_
_entity_poly.entity_id
_entity_poly.type
_entity_poly.pdbx_seq_one_letter_code
_entity_poly.pdbx_strand_id
1 'polypeptide(L)'
;MRLRTELIAAVALFALLGALARTPAGRFVLPLVSLVVLVGFVYLMTRDTAYTRTTFGIRTRLLDSADGGDHDCTECGAPATTTRRFVREFVLLGVPVLLLDDGQNRYCDDCLP
;
A
#
# COMPACT_ATOMS: atom_id res chain seq x y z
N MET A 1 24.70 -11.41 -7.32
CA MET A 1 24.05 -11.74 -8.61
C MET A 1 22.84 -10.85 -8.88
N ARG A 2 21.95 -10.60 -7.90
CA ARG A 2 20.75 -9.74 -8.03
C ARG A 2 21.02 -8.34 -8.62
N LEU A 3 22.03 -7.63 -8.11
CA LEU A 3 22.40 -6.27 -8.55
C LEU A 3 22.79 -6.20 -10.04
N ARG A 4 23.49 -7.22 -10.56
CA ARG A 4 23.92 -7.28 -11.96
C ARG A 4 22.72 -7.54 -12.88
N THR A 5 21.81 -8.40 -12.45
CA THR A 5 20.56 -8.67 -13.17
C THR A 5 19.66 -7.44 -13.20
N GLU A 6 19.54 -6.71 -12.08
CA GLU A 6 18.80 -5.44 -11.98
C GLU A 6 19.39 -4.36 -12.90
N LEU A 7 20.73 -4.24 -12.95
CA LEU A 7 21.41 -3.29 -13.84
C LEU A 7 21.17 -3.62 -15.31
N ILE A 8 21.29 -4.89 -15.71
CA ILE A 8 21.02 -5.32 -17.08
C ILE A 8 19.57 -5.07 -17.46
N ALA A 9 18.63 -5.37 -16.56
CA ALA A 9 17.21 -5.09 -16.77
C ALA A 9 16.93 -3.58 -16.94
N ALA A 10 17.56 -2.74 -16.12
CA ALA A 10 17.44 -1.29 -16.23
C ALA A 10 17.99 -0.77 -17.57
N VAL A 11 19.18 -1.23 -17.98
CA VAL A 11 19.79 -0.83 -19.27
C VAL A 11 18.94 -1.29 -20.45
N ALA A 12 18.43 -2.53 -20.41
CA ALA A 12 17.55 -3.06 -21.44
C ALA A 12 16.24 -2.25 -21.54
N LEU A 13 15.66 -1.87 -20.39
CA LEU A 13 14.47 -1.03 -20.33
C LEU A 13 14.71 0.35 -20.95
N PHE A 14 15.82 1.02 -20.62
CA PHE A 14 16.19 2.31 -21.22
C PHE A 14 16.42 2.21 -22.72
N ALA A 15 17.07 1.13 -23.19
CA ALA A 15 17.24 0.89 -24.62
C ALA A 15 15.90 0.67 -25.34
N LEU A 16 14.97 -0.07 -24.74
CA LEU A 16 13.61 -0.27 -25.24
C LEU A 16 12.81 1.05 -25.29
N LEU A 17 12.87 1.86 -24.24
CA LEU A 17 12.23 3.18 -24.19
C LEU A 17 12.82 4.12 -25.25
N GLY A 18 14.14 4.11 -25.43
CA GLY A 18 14.82 4.89 -26.47
C GLY A 18 14.50 4.42 -27.89
N ALA A 19 14.39 3.11 -28.10
CA ALA A 19 13.95 2.55 -29.37
C ALA A 19 12.49 2.91 -29.66
N LEU A 20 11.61 2.80 -28.66
CA LEU A 20 10.21 3.18 -28.75
C LEU A 20 10.08 4.67 -29.08
N ALA A 21 10.87 5.55 -28.44
CA ALA A 21 10.89 6.99 -28.70
C ALA A 21 11.16 7.36 -30.17
N ARG A 22 11.96 6.53 -30.87
CA ARG A 22 12.26 6.73 -32.30
C ARG A 22 11.16 6.22 -33.23
N THR A 23 10.18 5.48 -32.72
CA THR A 23 9.02 5.05 -33.51
C THR A 23 7.94 6.14 -33.53
N PRO A 24 7.13 6.22 -34.60
CA PRO A 24 5.99 7.15 -34.64
C PRO A 24 4.98 6.86 -33.53
N ALA A 25 4.85 5.60 -33.09
CA ALA A 25 4.03 5.21 -31.95
C ALA A 25 4.58 5.75 -30.62
N GLY A 26 5.89 5.71 -30.40
CA GLY A 26 6.50 6.20 -29.16
C GLY A 26 6.37 7.70 -28.96
N ARG A 27 6.21 8.48 -30.04
CA ARG A 27 5.90 9.91 -29.95
C ARG A 27 4.56 10.18 -29.25
N PHE A 28 3.62 9.22 -29.26
CA PHE A 28 2.34 9.32 -28.55
C PHE A 28 2.34 8.53 -27.24
N VAL A 29 2.99 7.36 -27.22
CA VAL A 29 3.03 6.52 -26.02
C VAL A 29 3.83 7.17 -24.90
N LEU A 30 5.01 7.76 -25.18
CA LEU A 30 5.83 8.40 -24.14
C LEU A 30 5.15 9.58 -23.44
N PRO A 31 4.56 10.58 -24.15
CA PRO A 31 3.85 11.65 -23.47
C PRO A 31 2.61 11.14 -22.75
N LEU A 32 1.91 10.14 -23.28
CA LEU A 32 0.76 9.53 -22.60
C LEU A 32 1.17 8.84 -21.30
N VAL A 33 2.23 8.02 -21.31
CA VAL A 33 2.78 7.39 -20.10
C VAL A 33 3.25 8.45 -19.11
N SER A 34 3.96 9.48 -19.57
CA SER A 34 4.42 10.58 -18.73
C SER A 34 3.24 11.32 -18.08
N LEU A 35 2.16 11.53 -18.83
CA LEU A 35 0.94 12.16 -18.34
C LEU A 35 0.23 11.28 -17.31
N VAL A 36 0.13 9.96 -17.54
CA VAL A 36 -0.43 9.01 -16.57
C VAL A 36 0.36 9.04 -15.26
N VAL A 37 1.70 9.04 -15.33
CA VAL A 37 2.57 9.13 -14.16
C VAL A 37 2.36 10.45 -13.42
N LEU A 38 2.29 11.57 -14.14
CA LEU A 38 2.09 12.90 -13.56
C LEU A 38 0.72 13.02 -12.89
N VAL A 39 -0.35 12.54 -13.54
CA VAL A 39 -1.70 12.51 -12.97
C VAL A 39 -1.75 11.62 -11.74
N GLY A 40 -1.13 10.43 -11.78
CA GLY A 40 -1.04 9.54 -10.63
C GLY A 40 -0.31 10.17 -9.46
N PHE A 41 0.79 10.89 -9.73
CA PHE A 41 1.54 11.59 -8.69
C PHE A 41 0.74 12.74 -8.07
N VAL A 42 0.06 13.56 -8.88
CA VAL A 42 -0.81 14.64 -8.39
C VAL A 42 -1.96 14.06 -7.56
N TYR A 43 -2.56 12.97 -8.01
CA TYR A 43 -3.62 12.26 -7.27
C TYR A 43 -3.16 11.76 -5.90
N LEU A 44 -1.93 11.26 -5.78
CA LEU A 44 -1.38 10.86 -4.48
C LEU A 44 -1.10 12.06 -3.59
N MET A 45 -0.67 13.19 -4.14
CA MET A 45 -0.44 14.40 -3.36
C MET A 45 -1.72 15.02 -2.78
N THR A 46 -2.88 14.80 -3.41
CA THR A 46 -4.16 15.31 -2.91
C THR A 46 -4.82 14.39 -1.89
N ARG A 47 -4.27 13.20 -1.63
CA ARG A 47 -4.81 12.23 -0.68
C ARG A 47 -4.17 12.38 0.71
N ASP A 48 -4.99 12.13 1.73
CA ASP A 48 -4.51 12.09 3.11
C ASP A 48 -3.51 10.94 3.31
N THR A 49 -2.36 11.29 3.88
CA THR A 49 -1.30 10.33 4.17
C THR A 49 -1.57 9.65 5.49
N ALA A 50 -1.90 8.35 5.46
CA ALA A 50 -1.99 7.52 6.66
C ALA A 50 -0.61 7.08 7.17
N TYR A 51 0.42 7.15 6.32
CA TYR A 51 1.78 6.73 6.59
C TYR A 51 2.79 7.80 6.13
N THR A 52 4.07 7.65 6.50
CA THR A 52 5.14 8.52 5.99
C THR A 52 5.22 8.44 4.45
N ARG A 53 5.48 9.56 3.79
CA ARG A 53 5.48 9.67 2.31
C ARG A 53 6.53 8.82 1.59
N THR A 54 7.48 8.24 2.33
CA THR A 54 8.48 7.28 1.82
C THR A 54 8.01 5.83 1.88
N THR A 55 6.84 5.55 2.45
CA THR A 55 6.31 4.19 2.59
C THR A 55 5.74 3.67 1.29
N PHE A 56 6.20 2.48 0.89
CA PHE A 56 5.72 1.73 -0.26
C PHE A 56 5.50 0.25 0.12
N GLY A 57 4.41 -0.35 -0.37
CA GLY A 57 4.10 -1.77 -0.24
C GLY A 57 2.95 -2.09 0.71
N ILE A 58 2.81 -3.38 1.06
CA ILE A 58 1.74 -3.87 1.94
C ILE A 58 2.04 -3.47 3.38
N ARG A 59 1.08 -2.82 4.04
CA ARG A 59 1.18 -2.40 5.45
C ARG A 59 -0.07 -2.79 6.21
N THR A 60 0.11 -3.11 7.48
CA THR A 60 -0.97 -3.34 8.45
C THR A 60 -1.00 -2.19 9.45
N ARG A 61 -2.18 -1.63 9.70
CA ARG A 61 -2.42 -0.64 10.75
C ARG A 61 -3.47 -1.17 11.73
N LEU A 62 -3.22 -0.90 13.00
CA LEU A 62 -4.18 -1.10 14.08
C LEU A 62 -4.98 0.20 14.24
N LEU A 63 -6.28 0.08 14.17
CA LEU A 63 -7.24 1.12 14.52
C LEU A 63 -7.87 0.68 15.84
N ASP A 64 -7.53 1.37 16.92
CA ASP A 64 -8.17 1.13 18.21
C ASP A 64 -9.64 1.52 18.10
N SER A 65 -10.53 0.58 18.40
CA SER A 65 -11.98 0.78 18.38
C SER A 65 -12.49 0.50 19.79
N ALA A 66 -12.74 1.55 20.57
CA ALA A 66 -13.29 1.42 21.91
C ALA A 66 -14.80 1.18 21.84
N ASP A 67 -15.23 0.03 21.33
CA ASP A 67 -16.62 -0.40 21.42
C ASP A 67 -16.75 -1.45 22.52
N GLY A 68 -17.32 -1.02 23.65
CA GLY A 68 -17.71 -1.85 24.79
C GLY A 68 -19.02 -2.58 24.51
N GLY A 69 -18.96 -3.58 23.63
CA GLY A 69 -20.04 -4.53 23.39
C GLY A 69 -19.79 -5.85 24.11
N ASP A 70 -20.87 -6.52 24.54
CA ASP A 70 -20.86 -7.84 25.18
C ASP A 70 -20.47 -8.90 24.13
N HIS A 71 -19.17 -9.11 23.95
CA HIS A 71 -18.60 -9.98 22.94
C HIS A 71 -17.51 -10.87 23.54
N ASP A 72 -17.36 -12.09 23.03
CA ASP A 72 -16.34 -13.01 23.53
C ASP A 72 -14.95 -12.74 22.90
N CYS A 73 -13.91 -13.00 23.69
CA CYS A 73 -12.50 -12.90 23.32
C CYS A 73 -12.16 -13.99 22.30
N THR A 74 -11.48 -13.61 21.23
CA THR A 74 -11.12 -14.51 20.12
C THR A 74 -10.17 -15.64 20.57
N GLU A 75 -9.37 -15.42 21.61
CA GLU A 75 -8.31 -16.36 22.02
C GLU A 75 -8.74 -17.32 23.13
N CYS A 76 -9.53 -16.84 24.10
CA CYS A 76 -9.91 -17.63 25.28
C CYS A 76 -11.42 -17.75 25.50
N GLY A 77 -12.26 -17.03 24.74
CA GLY A 77 -13.71 -17.04 24.89
C GLY A 77 -14.27 -16.30 26.12
N ALA A 78 -13.41 -15.64 26.91
CA ALA A 78 -13.84 -14.77 28.02
C ALA A 78 -14.49 -13.47 27.49
N PRO A 79 -15.28 -12.72 28.27
CA PRO A 79 -15.81 -11.43 27.81
C PRO A 79 -14.68 -10.49 27.40
N ALA A 80 -14.77 -9.97 26.18
CA ALA A 80 -13.81 -9.06 25.59
C ALA A 80 -13.98 -7.66 26.18
N THR A 81 -12.85 -7.07 26.56
CA THR A 81 -12.76 -5.72 27.12
C THR A 81 -12.22 -4.73 26.09
N THR A 82 -11.49 -5.22 25.08
CA THR A 82 -10.82 -4.41 24.05
C THR A 82 -11.09 -4.94 22.64
N THR A 83 -11.51 -4.05 21.73
CA THR A 83 -11.64 -4.36 20.30
C THR A 83 -10.53 -3.66 19.50
N ARG A 84 -9.71 -4.43 18.78
CA ARG A 84 -8.68 -3.91 17.87
C ARG A 84 -9.07 -4.20 16.43
N ARG A 85 -9.34 -3.14 15.65
CA ARG A 85 -9.56 -3.28 14.21
C ARG A 85 -8.21 -3.29 13.51
N PHE A 86 -7.95 -4.31 12.69
CA PHE A 86 -6.77 -4.37 11.85
C PHE A 86 -7.16 -4.09 10.41
N VAL A 87 -6.35 -3.30 9.73
CA VAL A 87 -6.54 -2.94 8.32
C VAL A 87 -5.23 -3.20 7.60
N ARG A 88 -5.29 -3.97 6.51
CA ARG A 88 -4.15 -4.32 5.66
C ARG A 88 -4.34 -3.65 4.32
N GLU A 89 -3.42 -2.77 3.97
CA GLU A 89 -3.54 -1.86 2.84
C GLU A 89 -2.29 -1.91 1.97
N PHE A 90 -2.45 -1.69 0.67
CA PHE A 90 -1.34 -1.39 -0.22
C PHE A 90 -1.10 0.12 -0.21
N VAL A 91 0.11 0.50 0.18
CA VAL A 91 0.50 1.90 0.36
C VAL A 91 1.44 2.33 -0.76
N LEU A 92 1.15 3.47 -1.37
CA LEU A 92 1.95 4.11 -2.40
C LEU A 92 2.27 5.54 -1.95
N LEU A 93 3.56 5.84 -1.73
CA LEU A 93 4.03 7.15 -1.26
C LEU A 93 3.31 7.62 0.03
N GLY A 94 3.08 6.71 0.97
CA GLY A 94 2.38 6.99 2.23
C GLY A 94 0.85 7.07 2.15
N VAL A 95 0.28 6.93 0.95
CA VAL A 95 -1.17 6.92 0.72
C VAL A 95 -1.67 5.48 0.58
N PRO A 96 -2.66 5.05 1.37
CA PRO A 96 -3.32 3.76 1.15
C PRO A 96 -4.18 3.85 -0.12
N VAL A 97 -3.78 3.11 -1.16
CA VAL A 97 -4.47 3.13 -2.46
C VAL A 97 -5.39 1.93 -2.67
N LEU A 98 -5.16 0.85 -1.93
CA LEU A 98 -5.96 -0.37 -2.02
C LEU A 98 -6.12 -0.99 -0.62
N LEU A 99 -7.35 -1.29 -0.23
CA LEU A 99 -7.62 -2.14 0.92
C LEU A 99 -7.48 -3.61 0.49
N LEU A 100 -6.60 -4.36 1.15
CA LEU A 100 -6.37 -5.78 0.87
C LEU A 100 -7.21 -6.66 1.78
N ASP A 101 -7.29 -6.28 3.05
CA ASP A 101 -7.94 -7.07 4.09
C ASP A 101 -8.31 -6.15 5.25
N ASP A 102 -9.45 -6.38 5.89
CA ASP A 102 -9.80 -5.73 7.14
C ASP A 102 -10.55 -6.68 8.06
N GLY A 103 -10.38 -6.47 9.36
CA GLY A 103 -11.05 -7.28 10.34
C GLY A 103 -10.93 -6.72 11.73
N GLN A 104 -11.59 -7.38 12.67
CA GLN A 104 -11.61 -7.00 14.08
C GLN A 104 -11.20 -8.21 14.91
N ASN A 105 -10.22 -8.01 15.77
CA ASN A 105 -9.85 -8.96 16.81
C ASN A 105 -10.35 -8.42 18.15
N ARG A 106 -10.98 -9.29 18.93
CA ARG A 106 -11.51 -8.96 20.25
C ARG A 106 -10.68 -9.67 21.29
N TYR A 107 -10.14 -8.91 22.24
CA TYR A 107 -9.27 -9.42 23.30
C TYR A 107 -9.86 -9.08 24.67
N CYS A 108 -9.64 -9.96 25.64
CA CYS A 108 -9.77 -9.63 27.07
C CYS A 108 -8.44 -9.06 27.58
N ASP A 109 -8.48 -8.33 28.71
CA ASP A 109 -7.29 -7.68 29.29
C ASP A 109 -6.17 -8.69 29.59
N ASP A 110 -6.54 -9.93 29.95
CA ASP A 110 -5.59 -11.01 30.23
C ASP A 110 -4.91 -11.61 28.99
N CYS A 111 -5.47 -11.40 27.79
CA CYS A 111 -4.96 -11.94 26.52
C CYS A 111 -4.50 -10.82 25.57
N LEU A 112 -4.38 -9.59 26.06
CA LEU A 112 -3.85 -8.49 25.28
C LEU A 112 -2.31 -8.64 25.17
N PRO A 113 -1.74 -8.75 23.95
CA PRO A 113 -0.30 -8.84 23.76
C PRO A 113 0.41 -7.50 23.99
#